data_AF-A0A401H6T4-F1
#
_entry.id   AF-A0A401H6T4-F1
#
_cell.length_a   1.000
_cell.length_b   1.000
_cell.length_c   1.000
_cell.angle_alpha   90.00
_cell.angle_beta   90.00
_cell.angle_gamma   90.00
#
_symmetry.space_group_name_H-M   'P 1'
#
loop_
_entity.id
_entity.type
_entity.pdbx_description
1 polymer ?
#
loop_
_entity_poly.entity_id
_entity_poly.type
_entity_poly.pdbx_seq_one_letter_code
_entity_poly.pdbx_strand_id
1 'polypeptide(L)'
;MTPNDLVTAIPSILEGQTRPSPGDVLILTAVLSFNLDGDCMARWVLGKKRLERMRNERWMMVAYRADMRLPFTHPALASEWKEAAALA
;
A
#
# COMPACT_ATOMS: atom_id res chain seq x y z
N MET A 1 15.70 1.70 -2.61
CA MET A 1 14.69 2.74 -2.31
C MET A 1 14.08 2.41 -0.96
N THR A 2 14.17 3.32 0.01
CA THR A 2 13.53 3.16 1.31
C THR A 2 12.03 3.53 1.21
N PRO A 3 11.18 3.16 2.18
CA PRO A 3 9.79 3.61 2.21
C PRO A 3 9.63 5.13 2.18
N ASN A 4 10.51 5.87 2.87
CA ASN A 4 10.50 7.34 2.86
C ASN A 4 10.84 7.91 1.46
N ASP A 5 11.83 7.31 0.79
CA ASP A 5 12.20 7.72 -0.57
C ASP A 5 11.02 7.54 -1.53
N LEU A 6 10.30 6.42 -1.42
CA LEU A 6 9.13 6.14 -2.24
C LEU A 6 7.99 7.13 -1.97
N VAL A 7 7.64 7.37 -0.70
CA VAL A 7 6.55 8.30 -0.32
C VAL A 7 6.82 9.71 -0.82
N THR A 8 8.07 10.17 -0.70
CA THR A 8 8.49 11.49 -1.18
C THR A 8 8.39 11.60 -2.70
N ALA A 9 8.59 10.49 -3.42
CA ALA A 9 8.49 10.44 -4.88
C ALA A 9 7.06 10.27 -5.42
N ILE A 10 6.05 9.98 -4.58
CA ILE A 10 4.66 9.76 -5.04
C ILE A 10 4.12 10.91 -5.91
N PRO A 11 4.24 12.20 -5.54
CA PRO A 11 3.73 13.29 -6.37
C PRO A 11 4.32 13.30 -7.78
N SER A 12 5.65 13.15 -7.88
CA SER A 12 6.35 13.16 -9.17
C SER A 12 6.05 11.91 -10.00
N ILE A 13 5.81 10.77 -9.36
CA ILE A 13 5.34 9.54 -10.04
C ILE A 13 3.92 9.73 -10.60
N LEU A 14 2.99 10.29 -9.81
CA LEU A 14 1.60 10.49 -10.23
C LEU A 14 1.48 11.57 -11.34
N GLU A 15 2.36 12.56 -11.33
CA GLU A 15 2.45 13.61 -12.37
C GLU A 15 3.25 13.17 -13.61
N GLY A 16 3.76 11.93 -13.63
CA GLY A 16 4.53 11.39 -14.76
C GLY A 16 5.93 11.99 -14.93
N GLN A 17 6.41 12.74 -13.94
CA GLN A 17 7.75 13.34 -13.90
C GLN A 17 8.82 12.30 -13.51
N THR A 18 8.44 11.25 -12.78
CA THR A 18 9.31 10.14 -12.39
C THR A 18 8.70 8.83 -12.86
N ARG A 19 9.45 8.04 -13.65
CA ARG A 19 9.03 6.70 -14.04
C ARG A 19 9.59 5.65 -13.07
N PRO A 20 8.78 4.69 -12.60
CA PRO A 20 9.27 3.56 -11.82
C PRO A 20 10.31 2.78 -12.63
N SER A 21 11.27 2.15 -11.95
CA SER A 21 12.26 1.32 -12.65
C SER A 21 11.56 0.12 -13.29
N PRO A 22 12.09 -0.44 -14.39
CA PRO A 22 11.57 -1.68 -14.94
C PRO A 22 11.49 -2.78 -13.85
N GLY A 23 10.28 -3.26 -13.55
CA GLY A 23 10.01 -4.24 -12.48
C GLY A 23 9.29 -3.66 -11.25
N ASP A 24 9.26 -2.33 -11.09
CA ASP A 24 8.51 -1.68 -10.02
C ASP A 24 7.01 -1.59 -10.38
N VAL A 25 6.14 -2.06 -9.49
CA VAL A 25 4.69 -1.87 -9.62
C VAL A 25 4.15 -1.05 -8.46
N LEU A 26 3.67 0.16 -8.78
CA LEU A 26 3.08 1.08 -7.81
C LEU A 26 1.56 1.02 -7.94
N ILE A 27 0.89 0.40 -6.97
CA ILE A 27 -0.58 0.39 -6.90
C ILE A 27 -1.02 1.48 -5.93
N LEU A 28 -1.60 2.54 -6.47
CA LEU A 28 -2.45 3.46 -5.71
C LEU A 28 -3.86 2.85 -5.65
N THR A 29 -4.33 2.49 -4.46
CA THR A 29 -5.71 2.00 -4.26
C THR A 29 -6.41 2.87 -3.24
N ALA A 30 -7.72 3.06 -3.42
CA ALA A 30 -8.56 3.69 -2.41
C ALA A 30 -8.65 2.78 -1.17
N VAL A 31 -8.45 3.38 0.00
CA VAL A 31 -8.61 2.72 1.29
C VAL A 31 -10.08 2.80 1.68
N LEU A 32 -10.68 1.68 2.11
CA LEU A 32 -12.06 1.62 2.60
C LEU A 32 -12.21 2.36 3.94
N SER A 33 -11.27 2.14 4.84
CA SER A 33 -11.23 2.80 6.14
C SER A 33 -9.79 2.86 6.65
N PHE A 34 -9.47 3.96 7.32
CA PHE A 34 -8.19 4.18 7.97
C PHE A 34 -8.44 4.48 9.44
N ASN A 35 -7.96 3.61 10.34
CA ASN A 35 -8.03 3.87 11.78
C ASN A 35 -6.65 4.29 12.28
N LEU A 36 -6.59 5.51 12.84
CA LEU A 36 -5.40 6.11 13.42
C LEU A 36 -5.27 5.82 14.93
N ASP A 37 -6.37 5.39 15.57
CA ASP A 37 -6.43 5.18 17.01
C ASP A 37 -6.22 3.70 17.36
N GLY A 38 -5.20 3.41 18.17
CA GLY A 38 -4.86 2.05 18.63
C GLY A 38 -3.95 1.28 17.66
N ASP A 39 -4.32 0.04 17.35
CA ASP A 39 -3.63 -0.83 16.38
C ASP A 39 -3.88 -0.31 14.97
N CYS A 40 -3.12 0.72 14.58
CA CYS A 40 -3.00 1.29 13.24
C CYS A 40 -3.40 0.29 12.12
N MET A 41 -4.58 0.48 11.51
CA MET A 41 -5.15 -0.44 10.52
C MET A 41 -5.64 0.30 9.27
N ALA A 42 -5.20 -0.19 8.11
CA ALA A 42 -5.77 0.15 6.81
C ALA A 42 -6.63 -1.03 6.31
N ARG A 43 -7.82 -0.74 5.79
CA ARG A 43 -8.66 -1.74 5.10
C ARG A 43 -8.84 -1.35 3.64
N TRP A 44 -8.82 -2.31 2.75
CA TRP A 44 -9.05 -2.12 1.32
C TRP A 44 -9.73 -3.36 0.72
N VAL A 45 -10.30 -3.22 -0.46
CA VAL A 45 -10.91 -4.35 -1.20
C VAL A 45 -9.92 -4.87 -2.23
N LEU A 46 -9.83 -6.19 -2.32
CA LEU A 46 -9.07 -6.86 -3.38
C LEU A 46 -9.80 -8.12 -3.84
N GLY A 47 -9.83 -8.38 -5.14
CA GLY A 47 -10.34 -9.64 -5.67
C GLY A 47 -9.44 -10.82 -5.27
N LYS A 48 -10.04 -11.97 -4.93
CA LYS A 48 -9.31 -13.17 -4.44
C LYS A 48 -8.16 -13.62 -5.35
N LYS A 49 -8.42 -13.73 -6.67
CA LYS A 49 -7.38 -14.10 -7.66
C LYS A 49 -6.18 -13.13 -7.65
N ARG A 50 -6.44 -11.84 -7.42
CA ARG A 50 -5.40 -10.82 -7.36
C ARG A 50 -4.61 -10.92 -6.05
N LEU A 51 -5.28 -11.18 -4.93
CA LEU A 51 -4.63 -11.44 -3.64
C LEU A 51 -3.68 -12.64 -3.71
N GLU A 52 -4.13 -13.76 -4.29
CA GLU A 52 -3.31 -14.96 -4.45
C GLU A 52 -2.05 -14.68 -5.27
N ARG A 53 -2.20 -14.00 -6.40
CA ARG A 53 -1.05 -13.59 -7.22
C ARG A 53 -0.07 -12.71 -6.45
N MET A 54 -0.57 -11.70 -5.74
CA MET A 54 0.27 -10.80 -4.94
C MET A 54 1.00 -11.50 -3.80
N ARG A 55 0.36 -12.51 -3.18
CA ARG A 55 1.00 -13.39 -2.19
C ARG A 55 2.14 -14.21 -2.82
N ASN A 56 1.89 -14.84 -3.97
CA ASN A 56 2.89 -15.66 -4.67
C ASN A 56 4.09 -14.85 -5.14
N GLU A 57 3.84 -13.63 -5.62
CA GLU A 57 4.87 -12.68 -6.10
C GLU A 57 5.52 -11.88 -4.96
N ARG A 58 5.16 -12.14 -3.68
CA ARG A 58 5.73 -11.50 -2.48
C ARG A 58 5.62 -9.97 -2.47
N TRP A 59 4.47 -9.46 -2.86
CA TRP A 59 4.22 -8.02 -2.82
C TRP A 59 4.26 -7.49 -1.39
N MET A 60 4.70 -6.24 -1.24
CA MET A 60 4.66 -5.50 0.01
C MET A 60 3.75 -4.29 -0.13
N MET A 61 3.09 -3.90 0.96
CA MET A 61 2.32 -2.66 1.05
C MET A 61 2.84 -1.79 2.18
N VAL A 62 2.86 -0.49 1.93
CA VAL A 62 3.08 0.56 2.93
C VAL A 62 1.90 1.50 2.84
N ALA A 63 1.20 1.71 3.95
CA ALA A 63 0.25 2.81 4.04
C ALA A 63 1.02 4.11 4.26
N TYR A 64 0.65 5.17 3.54
CA TYR A 64 1.26 6.49 3.70
C TYR A 64 0.19 7.55 3.99
N ARG A 65 0.57 8.54 4.79
CA ARG A 65 -0.25 9.72 5.07
C ARG A 65 0.19 10.87 4.18
N ALA A 66 -0.67 11.26 3.25
CA ALA A 66 -0.34 12.30 2.26
C ALA A 66 -0.16 13.69 2.90
N ASP A 67 -0.94 14.01 3.94
CA ASP A 67 -0.87 15.27 4.67
C ASP A 67 0.48 15.48 5.38
N MET A 68 1.07 14.40 5.89
CA MET A 68 2.36 14.44 6.58
C MET A 68 3.54 14.02 5.71
N ARG A 69 3.30 13.41 4.54
CA ARG A 69 4.31 12.80 3.66
C ARG A 69 5.19 11.76 4.36
N LEU A 70 4.59 10.97 5.25
CA LEU A 70 5.28 9.94 6.01
C LEU A 70 4.63 8.56 5.82
N PRO A 71 5.44 7.48 5.80
CA PRO A 71 4.93 6.12 5.92
C PRO A 71 4.28 5.96 7.29
N PHE A 72 3.09 5.39 7.30
CA PHE A 72 2.30 5.18 8.51
C PHE A 72 2.41 3.74 9.03
N THR A 73 2.76 2.80 8.16
CA THR A 73 3.06 1.41 8.52
C THR A 73 4.47 1.04 8.09
N HIS A 74 5.04 0.01 8.73
CA HIS A 74 6.15 -0.72 8.12
C HIS A 74 5.67 -1.44 6.84
N PRO A 75 6.59 -1.77 5.91
CA PRO A 75 6.26 -2.65 4.78
C PRO A 75 5.70 -3.98 5.29
N ALA A 76 4.48 -4.32 4.87
CA ALA A 76 3.81 -5.57 5.23
C ALA A 76 3.65 -6.45 3.98
N LEU A 77 4.07 -7.71 4.07
CA LEU A 77 3.97 -8.65 2.97
C LEU A 77 2.51 -9.04 2.72
N ALA A 78 2.16 -9.32 1.46
CA ALA A 78 0.82 -9.80 1.09
C ALA A 78 0.40 -11.08 1.82
N SER A 79 1.38 -11.89 2.25
CA SER A 79 1.16 -13.08 3.08
C SER A 79 0.72 -12.78 4.51
N GLU A 80 1.00 -11.57 5.02
CA GLU A 80 0.67 -11.14 6.39
C GLU A 80 -0.70 -10.43 6.45
N TRP A 81 -1.28 -10.10 5.30
CA TRP A 81 -2.58 -9.43 5.23
C TRP A 81 -3.71 -10.35 5.67
N LYS A 82 -4.55 -9.84 6.57
CA LYS A 82 -5.71 -10.54 7.12
C LYS A 82 -6.98 -10.15 6.38
N GLU A 83 -7.80 -11.15 6.07
CA GLU A 83 -9.15 -10.90 5.57
C GLU A 83 -10.00 -10.33 6.71
N ALA A 84 -10.53 -9.12 6.52
CA ALA A 84 -11.50 -8.56 7.43
C ALA A 84 -12.85 -9.27 7.24
N ALA A 85 -13.60 -9.46 8.33
CA ALA A 85 -15.00 -9.86 8.21
C ALA A 85 -15.72 -8.88 7.27
N ALA A 86 -16.61 -9.40 6.42
CA ALA A 86 -17.44 -8.56 5.57
C ALA A 86 -18.17 -7.53 6.46
N LEU A 87 -18.14 -6.26 6.06
CA LEU A 87 -19.00 -5.26 6.68
C LEU A 87 -20.44 -5.75 6.49
N ALA A 88 -21.11 -6.03 7.61
CA ALA A 88 -22.52 -6.42 7.66
C ALA A 88 -23.41 -5.26 7.22
#